data_AF-A0A413R469-F1
#
_entry.id   AF-A0A413R469-F1
#
_cell.length_a   1.000
_cell.length_b   1.000
_cell.length_c   1.000
_cell.angle_alpha   90.00
_cell.angle_beta   90.00
_cell.angle_gamma   90.00
#
_symmetry.space_group_name_H-M   'P 1'
#
loop_
_entity.id
_entity.type
_entity.pdbx_description
1 polymer ?
#
loop_
_entity_poly.entity_id
_entity_poly.type
_entity_poly.pdbx_seq_one_letter_code
_entity_poly.pdbx_strand_id
1 'polypeptide(L)'
;MKKEHDIRIDRTKLHPWLNYKLTLLLKQCAKKGIYLIITQGFRSKAEQDALYAQGRTKKGKIVTNAKGSDYSSQHQWGIAFDIALKYDVDGDGRITDDTYNNKGIKKVAKIAKSKKVGLAWGGDWVSPVDTPHFYLDKWGDTPSKLKKKYGVFNNFKKTWTKEVFGTKKGLNIWNKTRTKVLKKKLPNKTKVNVMYIGKGYAKVEYNGVVGYMKAKYLL
;
A
#
# COMPACT_ATOMS: atom_id res chain seq x y z
N MET A 1 13.54 18.78 -16.33
CA MET A 1 12.55 17.71 -16.08
C MET A 1 11.77 17.99 -14.79
N LYS A 2 10.46 17.68 -14.71
CA LYS A 2 9.67 17.98 -13.50
C LYS A 2 10.09 17.09 -12.33
N LYS A 3 10.46 17.75 -11.22
CA LYS A 3 10.85 17.15 -9.93
C LYS A 3 9.61 16.64 -9.17
N GLU A 4 8.94 15.65 -9.74
CA GLU A 4 7.71 15.07 -9.19
C GLU A 4 7.60 13.56 -9.43
N HIS A 5 6.90 12.88 -8.52
CA HIS A 5 6.57 11.46 -8.68
C HIS A 5 5.57 11.27 -9.82
N ASP A 6 5.63 10.11 -10.47
CA ASP A 6 4.68 9.66 -11.48
C ASP A 6 3.84 8.52 -10.89
N ILE A 7 2.52 8.72 -10.76
CA ILE A 7 1.61 7.76 -10.12
C ILE A 7 0.70 7.17 -11.19
N ARG A 8 1.00 5.95 -11.66
CA ARG A 8 0.27 5.28 -12.76
C ARG A 8 -0.78 4.28 -12.30
N ILE A 9 -1.21 4.40 -11.05
CA ILE A 9 -2.15 3.47 -10.42
C ILE A 9 -3.34 4.21 -9.83
N ASP A 10 -4.49 3.52 -9.76
CA ASP A 10 -5.60 3.98 -8.95
C ASP A 10 -5.34 3.68 -7.47
N ARG A 11 -4.95 4.71 -6.72
CA ARG A 11 -4.62 4.62 -5.30
C ARG A 11 -5.83 4.29 -4.42
N THR A 12 -7.06 4.50 -4.89
CA THR A 12 -8.29 4.17 -4.14
C THR A 12 -8.52 2.66 -4.02
N LYS A 13 -7.89 1.88 -4.92
CA LYS A 13 -7.91 0.43 -4.88
C LYS A 13 -6.90 -0.17 -3.89
N LEU A 14 -5.98 0.63 -3.36
CA LEU A 14 -5.03 0.20 -2.33
C LEU A 14 -5.66 0.18 -0.93
N HIS A 15 -5.21 -0.74 -0.08
CA HIS A 15 -5.58 -0.76 1.33
C HIS A 15 -5.31 0.60 1.97
N PRO A 16 -6.20 1.19 2.80
CA PRO A 16 -6.00 2.54 3.36
C PRO A 16 -4.66 2.72 4.05
N TRP A 17 -4.20 1.68 4.76
CA TRP A 17 -2.89 1.69 5.39
C TRP A 17 -1.73 1.71 4.38
N LEU A 18 -1.83 0.98 3.26
CA LEU A 18 -0.81 0.98 2.22
C LEU A 18 -0.79 2.34 1.53
N ASN A 19 -1.96 2.87 1.18
CA ASN A 19 -2.09 4.18 0.56
C ASN A 19 -1.45 5.28 1.43
N TYR A 20 -1.69 5.23 2.75
CA TYR A 20 -1.03 6.13 3.71
C TYR A 20 0.49 5.97 3.72
N LYS A 21 1.00 4.73 3.77
CA LYS A 21 2.45 4.48 3.76
C LYS A 21 3.11 4.89 2.45
N LEU A 22 2.46 4.69 1.31
CA LEU A 22 2.91 5.17 0.02
C LEU A 22 3.05 6.70 0.02
N THR A 23 2.06 7.44 0.56
CA THR A 23 2.18 8.90 0.74
C THR A 23 3.41 9.27 1.57
N LEU A 24 3.68 8.53 2.65
CA LEU A 24 4.85 8.80 3.49
C LEU A 24 6.17 8.50 2.76
N LEU A 25 6.22 7.40 2.00
CA LEU A 25 7.38 7.02 1.19
C LEU A 25 7.70 8.12 0.18
N LEU A 26 6.72 8.50 -0.65
CA LEU A 26 6.87 9.56 -1.65
C LEU A 26 7.39 10.86 -1.00
N LYS A 27 6.79 11.29 0.11
CA LYS A 27 7.26 12.45 0.88
C LYS A 27 8.70 12.32 1.40
N GLN A 28 9.13 11.14 1.84
CA GLN A 28 10.51 10.95 2.30
C GLN A 28 11.51 10.88 1.14
N CYS A 29 11.12 10.28 0.02
CA CYS A 29 11.91 10.22 -1.21
C CYS A 29 12.12 11.63 -1.80
N ALA A 30 11.06 12.42 -1.93
CA ALA A 30 11.14 13.79 -2.45
C ALA A 30 12.09 14.68 -1.64
N LYS A 31 12.11 14.55 -0.30
CA LYS A 31 13.07 15.25 0.58
C LYS A 31 14.53 14.93 0.30
N LYS A 32 14.81 13.83 -0.40
CA LYS A 32 16.14 13.36 -0.78
C LYS A 32 16.39 13.51 -2.29
N GLY A 33 15.53 14.22 -3.02
CA GLY A 33 15.62 14.36 -4.48
C GLY A 33 15.32 13.07 -5.24
N ILE A 34 14.72 12.07 -4.59
CA ILE A 34 14.37 10.78 -5.22
C ILE A 34 12.92 10.86 -5.68
N TYR A 35 12.71 10.72 -6.99
CA TYR A 35 11.38 10.63 -7.60
C TYR A 35 11.14 9.23 -8.14
N LEU A 36 9.89 8.79 -8.04
CA LEU A 36 9.49 7.41 -8.29
C LEU A 36 8.38 7.39 -9.33
N ILE A 37 8.34 6.32 -10.10
CA ILE A 37 7.18 5.90 -10.88
C ILE A 37 6.49 4.79 -10.08
N ILE A 38 5.22 4.93 -9.74
CA ILE A 38 4.43 3.83 -9.17
C ILE A 38 3.76 3.10 -10.32
N THR A 39 4.29 1.92 -10.65
CA THR A 39 4.01 1.21 -11.90
C THR A 39 2.87 0.20 -11.79
N GLN A 40 2.72 -0.42 -10.62
CA GLN A 40 1.67 -1.42 -10.34
C GLN A 40 1.09 -1.22 -8.95
N GLY A 41 -0.18 -1.56 -8.78
CA GLY A 41 -0.95 -1.41 -7.55
C GLY A 41 -1.88 -2.58 -7.33
N PHE A 42 -3.16 -2.32 -7.09
CA PHE A 42 -4.16 -3.40 -7.03
C PHE A 42 -4.32 -4.08 -8.40
N ARG A 43 -4.48 -5.41 -8.39
CA ARG A 43 -4.74 -6.21 -9.58
C ARG A 43 -5.92 -7.16 -9.33
N SER A 44 -6.96 -7.10 -10.15
CA SER A 44 -8.10 -8.01 -10.07
C SER A 44 -7.72 -9.45 -10.43
N LYS A 45 -8.63 -10.39 -10.14
CA LYS A 45 -8.50 -11.79 -10.58
C LYS A 45 -8.30 -11.90 -12.10
N ALA A 46 -9.13 -11.20 -12.88
CA ALA A 46 -9.08 -11.26 -14.34
C ALA A 46 -7.76 -10.70 -14.91
N GLU A 47 -7.29 -9.58 -14.36
CA GLU A 47 -5.99 -9.01 -14.75
C GLU A 47 -4.83 -9.96 -14.38
N GLN A 48 -4.89 -10.61 -13.21
CA GLN A 48 -3.88 -11.59 -12.82
C GLN A 48 -3.92 -12.85 -13.70
N ASP A 49 -5.10 -13.35 -14.07
CA ASP A 49 -5.25 -14.47 -15.01
C ASP A 49 -4.68 -14.10 -16.40
N ALA A 50 -4.90 -12.87 -16.86
CA ALA A 50 -4.34 -12.38 -18.12
C ALA A 50 -2.80 -12.31 -18.11
N LEU A 51 -2.19 -11.90 -16.99
CA LEU A 51 -0.72 -11.93 -16.83
C LEU A 51 -0.19 -13.36 -16.74
N TYR A 52 -0.89 -14.26 -16.05
CA TYR A 52 -0.50 -15.66 -15.95
C TYR A 52 -0.48 -16.36 -17.33
N ALA A 53 -1.39 -15.96 -18.23
CA ALA A 53 -1.44 -16.47 -19.60
C ALA A 53 -0.23 -16.08 -20.46
N GLN A 54 0.49 -14.99 -20.15
CA GLN A 54 1.66 -14.56 -20.92
C GLN A 54 2.81 -15.57 -20.82
N GLY A 55 3.39 -15.91 -21.97
CA GLY A 55 4.42 -16.95 -22.10
C GLY A 55 3.91 -18.37 -21.90
N ARG A 56 2.59 -18.56 -21.77
CA ARG A 56 1.92 -19.87 -21.64
C ARG A 56 0.91 -20.08 -22.76
N THR A 57 -0.23 -19.40 -22.68
CA THR A 57 -1.31 -19.47 -23.67
C THR A 57 -1.39 -18.21 -24.54
N LYS A 58 -0.64 -17.16 -24.20
CA LYS A 58 -0.45 -15.93 -24.98
C LYS A 58 1.04 -15.65 -25.18
N LYS A 59 1.39 -15.01 -26.30
CA LYS A 59 2.77 -14.59 -26.60
C LYS A 59 3.28 -13.60 -25.54
N GLY A 60 4.56 -13.67 -25.19
CA GLY A 60 5.20 -12.80 -24.19
C GLY A 60 6.11 -13.56 -23.24
N LYS A 61 6.80 -12.84 -22.34
CA LYS A 61 7.58 -13.45 -21.26
C LYS A 61 6.66 -13.86 -20.11
N ILE A 62 7.03 -14.91 -19.37
CA ILE A 62 6.35 -15.24 -18.12
C ILE A 62 6.69 -14.15 -17.10
N VAL A 63 5.68 -13.44 -16.62
CA VAL A 63 5.82 -12.33 -15.64
C VAL A 63 5.25 -12.67 -14.25
N THR A 64 4.57 -13.81 -14.13
CA THR A 64 4.01 -14.29 -12.86
C THR A 64 3.82 -15.81 -12.88
N ASN A 65 3.93 -16.42 -11.70
CA ASN A 65 3.62 -17.83 -11.47
C ASN A 65 2.26 -18.03 -10.78
N ALA A 66 1.61 -16.97 -10.31
CA ALA A 66 0.32 -17.04 -9.63
C ALA A 66 -0.85 -16.90 -10.62
N LYS A 67 -1.77 -17.86 -10.61
CA LYS A 67 -3.10 -17.73 -11.22
C LYS A 67 -3.95 -16.74 -10.44
N GLY A 68 -4.86 -16.06 -11.10
CA GLY A 68 -5.79 -15.13 -10.46
C GLY A 68 -6.75 -15.82 -9.50
N SER A 69 -7.21 -17.03 -9.82
CA SER A 69 -8.07 -17.85 -8.95
C SER A 69 -7.49 -18.13 -7.57
N ASP A 70 -6.17 -18.17 -7.48
CA ASP A 70 -5.49 -18.65 -6.28
C ASP A 70 -5.28 -17.53 -5.26
N TYR A 71 -5.51 -16.27 -5.65
CA TYR A 71 -5.26 -15.07 -4.83
C TYR A 71 -3.86 -15.07 -4.19
N SER A 72 -2.87 -15.65 -4.89
CA SER A 72 -1.50 -15.83 -4.40
C SER A 72 -0.59 -14.63 -4.68
N SER A 73 -1.08 -13.61 -5.37
CA SER A 73 -0.37 -12.32 -5.53
C SER A 73 -0.83 -11.30 -4.49
N GLN A 74 0.10 -10.61 -3.82
CA GLN A 74 -0.21 -9.54 -2.86
C GLN A 74 -0.92 -8.35 -3.52
N HIS A 75 -0.73 -8.11 -4.82
CA HIS A 75 -1.46 -7.09 -5.59
C HIS A 75 -2.97 -7.36 -5.62
N GLN A 76 -3.39 -8.62 -5.62
CA GLN A 76 -4.82 -8.99 -5.59
C GLN A 76 -5.51 -8.66 -4.28
N TRP A 77 -4.73 -8.33 -3.25
CA TRP A 77 -5.24 -7.90 -1.97
C TRP A 77 -5.11 -6.39 -1.75
N GLY A 78 -4.54 -5.65 -2.71
CA GLY A 78 -4.31 -4.22 -2.59
C GLY A 78 -3.34 -3.84 -1.46
N ILE A 79 -2.45 -4.77 -1.07
CA ILE A 79 -1.48 -4.57 0.01
C ILE A 79 -0.04 -4.42 -0.49
N ALA A 80 0.15 -4.36 -1.81
CA ALA A 80 1.44 -4.17 -2.47
C ALA A 80 1.36 -3.15 -3.62
N PHE A 81 2.53 -2.62 -3.98
CA PHE A 81 2.74 -1.79 -5.17
C PHE A 81 4.18 -1.99 -5.67
N ASP A 82 4.38 -1.73 -6.96
CA ASP A 82 5.70 -1.76 -7.58
C ASP A 82 6.17 -0.36 -7.94
N ILE A 83 7.49 -0.18 -7.97
CA ILE A 83 8.12 1.08 -8.35
C ILE A 83 9.06 0.93 -9.54
N ALA A 84 9.26 2.04 -10.24
CA ALA A 84 10.46 2.33 -11.02
C ALA A 84 11.07 3.65 -10.52
N LEU A 85 12.31 3.91 -10.90
CA LEU A 85 13.01 5.15 -10.59
C LEU A 85 12.73 6.21 -11.64
N LYS A 86 12.63 7.46 -11.20
CA LYS A 86 12.48 8.65 -12.05
C LYS A 86 13.50 9.71 -11.64
N TYR A 87 14.73 9.29 -11.39
CA TYR A 87 15.84 10.15 -11.02
C TYR A 87 17.13 9.50 -11.46
N ASP A 88 18.14 10.34 -11.63
CA ASP A 88 19.50 9.95 -11.98
C ASP A 88 20.22 9.45 -10.71
N VAL A 89 20.62 8.20 -10.72
CA VAL A 89 21.18 7.45 -9.60
C VAL A 89 22.69 7.65 -9.49
N ASP A 90 23.39 7.78 -10.61
CA ASP A 90 24.86 7.85 -10.68
C ASP A 90 25.43 9.22 -11.09
N GLY A 91 24.58 10.13 -11.58
CA GLY A 91 24.92 11.51 -11.91
C GLY A 91 25.32 11.73 -13.36
N ASP A 92 25.11 10.75 -14.26
CA ASP A 92 25.51 10.84 -15.67
C ASP A 92 24.52 11.65 -16.55
N GLY A 93 23.40 12.09 -15.97
CA GLY A 93 22.35 12.85 -16.63
C GLY A 93 21.31 12.01 -17.37
N ARG A 94 21.39 10.67 -17.33
CA ARG A 94 20.46 9.75 -17.98
C ARG A 94 19.63 9.02 -16.94
N ILE A 95 18.31 9.10 -17.09
CA ILE A 95 17.35 8.50 -16.13
C ILE A 95 16.78 7.19 -16.68
N THR A 96 16.78 7.04 -18.00
CA THR A 96 16.09 5.95 -18.69
C THR A 96 16.73 4.59 -18.42
N ASP A 97 18.05 4.54 -18.43
CA ASP A 97 18.89 3.41 -17.99
C ASP A 97 18.76 3.13 -16.49
N ASP A 98 18.46 4.16 -15.69
CA ASP A 98 18.27 4.02 -14.25
C ASP A 98 16.89 3.57 -13.80
N THR A 99 15.92 3.43 -14.71
CA THR A 99 14.51 3.15 -14.38
C THR A 99 14.34 1.95 -13.43
N TYR A 100 15.19 0.93 -13.53
CA TYR A 100 15.21 -0.24 -12.64
C TYR A 100 16.57 -0.48 -11.96
N ASN A 101 17.36 0.58 -11.75
CA ASN A 101 18.68 0.49 -11.13
C ASN A 101 18.59 -0.06 -9.69
N ASN A 102 19.26 -1.19 -9.45
CA ASN A 102 19.23 -1.89 -8.17
C ASN A 102 19.80 -1.06 -7.00
N LYS A 103 20.84 -0.25 -7.22
CA LYS A 103 21.41 0.63 -6.18
C LYS A 103 20.39 1.70 -5.79
N GLY A 104 19.71 2.28 -6.78
CA GLY A 104 18.66 3.26 -6.55
C GLY A 104 17.45 2.68 -5.82
N ILE A 105 16.97 1.50 -6.23
CA ILE A 105 15.86 0.80 -5.56
C ILE A 105 16.24 0.42 -4.12
N LYS A 106 17.46 -0.08 -3.87
CA LYS A 106 17.95 -0.35 -2.50
C LYS A 106 17.94 0.91 -1.62
N LYS A 107 18.25 2.08 -2.18
CA LYS A 107 18.16 3.38 -1.47
C LYS A 107 16.72 3.71 -1.09
N VAL A 108 15.77 3.48 -2.00
CA VAL A 108 14.32 3.60 -1.73
C VAL A 108 13.87 2.61 -0.67
N ALA A 109 14.34 1.37 -0.73
CA ALA A 109 14.01 0.33 0.24
C ALA A 109 14.45 0.69 1.66
N LYS A 110 15.64 1.26 1.85
CA LYS A 110 16.08 1.78 3.15
C LYS A 110 15.11 2.84 3.71
N ILE A 111 14.57 3.71 2.86
CA ILE A 111 13.56 4.72 3.25
C ILE A 111 12.23 4.05 3.59
N ALA A 112 11.79 3.11 2.74
CA ALA A 112 10.54 2.38 2.90
C ALA A 112 10.49 1.57 4.20
N LYS A 113 11.59 0.92 4.58
CA LYS A 113 11.73 0.14 5.81
C LYS A 113 11.90 0.97 7.09
N SER A 114 12.12 2.28 6.98
CA SER A 114 12.28 3.15 8.15
C SER A 114 11.03 3.14 9.05
N LYS A 115 11.20 3.36 10.36
CA LYS A 115 10.09 3.47 11.33
C LYS A 115 9.02 4.49 10.92
N LYS A 116 9.39 5.47 10.10
CA LYS A 116 8.50 6.52 9.60
C LYS A 116 7.54 6.02 8.53
N VAL A 117 8.00 5.16 7.63
CA VAL A 117 7.20 4.61 6.52
C VAL A 117 6.68 3.21 6.89
N GLY A 118 7.59 2.29 7.19
CA GLY A 118 7.31 0.95 7.70
C GLY A 118 6.72 -0.02 6.67
N LEU A 119 7.21 0.00 5.44
CA LEU A 119 6.90 -1.01 4.41
C LEU A 119 7.96 -2.12 4.43
N ALA A 120 7.58 -3.31 3.99
CA ALA A 120 8.53 -4.37 3.64
C ALA A 120 8.85 -4.31 2.14
N TRP A 121 9.87 -5.07 1.72
CA TRP A 121 10.45 -5.00 0.39
C TRP A 121 10.70 -6.41 -0.16
N GLY A 122 10.26 -6.68 -1.39
CA GLY A 122 10.43 -7.97 -2.06
C GLY A 122 11.88 -8.31 -2.40
N GLY A 123 12.76 -7.30 -2.40
CA GLY A 123 14.21 -7.53 -2.52
C GLY A 123 14.86 -8.17 -1.28
N ASP A 124 14.15 -8.27 -0.15
CA ASP A 124 14.60 -9.01 1.03
C ASP A 124 14.13 -10.49 1.01
N TRP A 125 13.36 -10.93 0.01
CA TRP A 125 12.91 -12.33 -0.10
C TRP A 125 14.05 -13.26 -0.50
N VAL A 126 13.96 -14.54 -0.09
CA VAL A 126 14.93 -15.58 -0.50
C VAL A 126 14.73 -15.93 -1.97
N SER A 127 13.49 -16.22 -2.38
CA SER A 127 13.14 -16.51 -3.77
C SER A 127 11.62 -16.44 -3.99
N PRO A 128 11.15 -15.92 -5.15
CA PRO A 128 11.92 -15.11 -6.09
C PRO A 128 12.26 -13.75 -5.46
N VAL A 129 13.44 -13.20 -5.76
CA VAL A 129 13.78 -11.83 -5.36
C VAL A 129 13.04 -10.86 -6.28
N ASP A 130 12.24 -9.96 -5.73
CA ASP A 130 11.44 -8.99 -6.49
C ASP A 130 11.73 -7.57 -6.03
N THR A 131 12.73 -6.93 -6.65
CA THR A 131 13.26 -5.64 -6.19
C THR A 131 12.29 -4.45 -6.41
N PRO A 132 11.44 -4.40 -7.45
CA PRO A 132 10.41 -3.34 -7.54
C PRO A 132 9.32 -3.39 -6.46
N HIS A 133 9.11 -4.54 -5.82
CA HIS A 133 7.92 -4.83 -5.03
C HIS A 133 7.99 -4.35 -3.58
N PHE A 134 6.96 -3.62 -3.12
CA PHE A 134 6.82 -3.12 -1.75
C PHE A 134 5.44 -3.45 -1.17
N TYR A 135 5.40 -3.83 0.11
CA TYR A 135 4.16 -4.34 0.69
C TYR A 135 3.97 -4.04 2.19
N LEU A 136 2.76 -4.30 2.68
CA LEU A 136 2.43 -4.28 4.09
C LEU A 136 2.79 -5.61 4.77
N ASP A 137 3.85 -5.58 5.57
CA ASP A 137 4.34 -6.73 6.35
C ASP A 137 3.32 -7.34 7.33
N LYS A 138 2.26 -6.60 7.67
CA LYS A 138 1.20 -7.03 8.60
C LYS A 138 0.64 -8.42 8.26
N TRP A 139 0.56 -8.78 6.97
CA TRP A 139 0.01 -10.05 6.51
C TRP A 139 1.06 -11.06 6.06
N GLY A 140 2.34 -10.76 6.25
CA GLY A 140 3.47 -11.59 5.80
C GLY A 140 3.88 -11.31 4.36
N ASP A 141 4.97 -11.95 3.96
CA ASP A 141 5.54 -11.98 2.61
C ASP A 141 4.65 -12.72 1.58
N THR A 142 3.76 -13.61 2.04
CA THR A 142 2.78 -14.29 1.21
C THR A 142 1.34 -13.93 1.59
N PRO A 143 0.35 -14.01 0.66
CA PRO A 143 -1.05 -13.79 0.98
C PRO A 143 -1.73 -14.86 1.84
N SER A 144 -1.00 -15.88 2.33
CA SER A 144 -1.55 -17.03 3.06
C SER A 144 -2.43 -16.64 4.24
N LYS A 145 -2.03 -15.63 5.03
CA LYS A 145 -2.83 -15.13 6.16
C LYS A 145 -4.14 -14.47 5.70
N LEU A 146 -4.12 -13.76 4.57
CA LEU A 146 -5.30 -13.12 4.00
C LEU A 146 -6.26 -14.15 3.41
N LYS A 147 -5.74 -15.11 2.64
CA LYS A 147 -6.50 -16.23 2.09
C LYS A 147 -7.20 -17.01 3.20
N LYS A 148 -6.46 -17.43 4.23
CA LYS A 148 -7.02 -18.18 5.36
C LYS A 148 -8.14 -17.42 6.08
N LYS A 149 -8.00 -16.10 6.23
CA LYS A 149 -8.94 -15.29 7.00
C LYS A 149 -10.16 -14.82 6.21
N TYR A 150 -9.99 -14.47 4.94
CA TYR A 150 -11.01 -13.78 4.14
C TYR A 150 -11.48 -14.59 2.93
N GLY A 151 -10.72 -15.62 2.52
CA GLY A 151 -10.95 -16.39 1.31
C GLY A 151 -10.62 -15.58 0.05
N VAL A 152 -11.42 -14.55 -0.22
CA VAL A 152 -11.33 -13.69 -1.41
C VAL A 152 -11.18 -12.21 -1.06
N PHE A 153 -10.70 -11.42 -2.03
CA PHE A 153 -10.49 -9.99 -1.87
C PHE A 153 -11.71 -9.22 -1.37
N ASN A 154 -12.91 -9.50 -1.89
CA ASN A 154 -14.12 -8.75 -1.55
C ASN A 154 -14.44 -8.80 -0.04
N ASN A 155 -14.21 -9.94 0.61
CA ASN A 155 -14.40 -10.06 2.06
C ASN A 155 -13.37 -9.24 2.84
N PHE A 156 -12.13 -9.17 2.35
CA PHE A 156 -11.11 -8.31 2.93
C PHE A 156 -11.42 -6.83 2.72
N LYS A 157 -11.83 -6.43 1.51
CA LYS A 157 -12.16 -5.04 1.14
C LYS A 157 -13.29 -4.46 1.99
N LYS A 158 -14.28 -5.27 2.38
CA LYS A 158 -15.34 -4.86 3.33
C LYS A 158 -14.80 -4.37 4.67
N THR A 159 -13.61 -4.79 5.08
CA THR A 159 -13.00 -4.37 6.36
C THR A 159 -12.28 -3.02 6.30
N TRP A 160 -12.12 -2.43 5.11
CA TRP A 160 -11.34 -1.20 4.92
C TRP A 160 -12.10 0.06 5.31
N THR A 161 -13.41 -0.05 5.51
CA THR A 161 -14.26 1.06 5.88
C THR A 161 -15.19 0.61 7.00
N LYS A 162 -15.40 1.49 7.97
CA LYS A 162 -16.37 1.29 9.06
C LYS A 162 -17.19 2.55 9.27
N GLU A 163 -18.36 2.40 9.85
CA GLU A 163 -19.22 3.53 10.20
C GLU A 163 -19.08 3.87 11.69
N VAL A 164 -19.05 5.18 11.98
CA VAL A 164 -19.17 5.66 13.35
C VAL A 164 -20.57 5.32 13.86
N PHE A 165 -20.68 4.75 15.06
CA PHE A 165 -21.98 4.40 15.65
C PHE A 165 -21.98 4.52 17.17
N GLY A 166 -23.18 4.53 17.76
CA GLY A 166 -23.34 4.42 19.21
C GLY A 166 -22.79 5.59 20.03
N THR A 167 -22.63 6.77 19.41
CA THR A 167 -22.15 7.98 20.09
C THR A 167 -23.28 9.00 20.28
N LYS A 168 -23.29 9.69 21.44
CA LYS A 168 -24.25 10.77 21.74
C LYS A 168 -23.88 12.10 21.05
N LYS A 169 -22.59 12.42 20.94
CA LYS A 169 -22.07 13.71 20.45
C LYS A 169 -21.12 13.59 19.24
N GLY A 170 -21.12 12.43 18.57
CA GLY A 170 -20.13 12.09 17.55
C GLY A 170 -18.80 11.60 18.14
N LEU A 171 -17.90 11.14 17.26
CA LEU A 171 -16.60 10.59 17.62
C LEU A 171 -15.44 11.45 17.09
N ASN A 172 -14.45 11.72 17.93
CA ASN A 172 -13.26 12.49 17.56
C ASN A 172 -12.20 11.59 16.92
N ILE A 173 -11.45 12.14 15.97
CA ILE A 173 -10.16 11.61 15.51
C ILE A 173 -9.06 12.31 16.32
N TRP A 174 -8.20 11.53 16.98
CA TRP A 174 -7.12 12.01 17.84
C TRP A 174 -5.75 11.80 17.21
N ASN A 175 -4.75 12.56 17.67
CA ASN A 175 -3.35 12.29 17.38
C ASN A 175 -2.88 10.96 18.03
N LYS A 176 -1.64 10.55 17.74
CA LYS A 176 -1.09 9.26 18.21
C LYS A 176 -1.10 9.10 19.73
N THR A 177 -0.75 10.16 20.46
CA THR A 177 -0.71 10.18 21.93
C THR A 177 -2.09 10.40 22.55
N ARG A 178 -3.11 10.69 21.73
CA ARG A 178 -4.50 10.96 22.12
C ARG A 178 -4.66 12.21 23.01
N THR A 179 -3.69 13.12 22.96
CA THR A 179 -3.70 14.38 23.71
C THR A 179 -4.31 15.53 22.90
N LYS A 180 -4.36 15.41 21.58
CA LYS A 180 -4.89 16.44 20.67
C LYS A 180 -5.96 15.88 19.75
N VAL A 181 -7.09 16.56 19.66
CA VAL A 181 -8.13 16.26 18.67
C VAL A 181 -7.71 16.83 17.31
N LEU A 182 -7.69 15.99 16.28
CA LEU A 182 -7.41 16.35 14.89
C LEU A 182 -8.68 16.65 14.10
N LYS A 183 -9.78 15.95 14.40
CA LYS A 183 -11.11 16.21 13.84
C LYS A 183 -12.17 15.93 14.91
N LYS A 184 -13.08 16.88 15.12
CA LYS A 184 -14.09 16.82 16.19
C LYS A 184 -15.39 16.20 15.67
N LYS A 185 -16.06 15.42 16.53
CA LYS A 185 -17.48 15.06 16.50
C LYS A 185 -17.99 14.53 15.15
N LEU A 186 -17.33 13.51 14.58
CA LEU A 186 -17.89 12.82 13.41
C LEU A 186 -19.24 12.18 13.80
N PRO A 187 -20.35 12.50 13.13
CA PRO A 187 -21.66 11.98 13.48
C PRO A 187 -21.76 10.46 13.23
N ASN A 188 -22.76 9.83 13.84
CA ASN A 188 -23.08 8.42 13.53
C ASN A 188 -23.39 8.26 12.02
N LYS A 189 -23.14 7.07 11.47
CA LYS A 189 -23.19 6.73 10.03
C LYS A 189 -22.07 7.36 9.18
N THR A 190 -21.18 8.17 9.77
CA THR A 190 -19.99 8.65 9.04
C THR A 190 -19.07 7.48 8.71
N LYS A 191 -18.83 7.25 7.42
CA LYS A 191 -17.86 6.25 6.94
C LYS A 191 -16.44 6.78 7.11
N VAL A 192 -15.57 5.96 7.70
CA VAL A 192 -14.14 6.24 7.84
C VAL A 192 -13.32 5.08 7.28
N ASN A 193 -12.18 5.41 6.66
CA ASN A 193 -11.24 4.40 6.20
C ASN A 193 -10.46 3.85 7.40
N VAL A 194 -10.41 2.53 7.54
CA VAL A 194 -9.73 1.83 8.63
C VAL A 194 -8.39 1.30 8.13
N MET A 195 -7.30 1.77 8.74
CA MET A 195 -5.96 1.28 8.44
C MET A 195 -5.63 0.02 9.25
N TYR A 196 -5.97 0.04 10.54
CA TYR A 196 -5.89 -1.13 11.40
C TYR A 196 -6.68 -0.90 12.69
N ILE A 197 -7.11 -1.98 13.32
CA ILE A 197 -7.72 -1.99 14.64
C ILE A 197 -6.74 -2.65 15.61
N GLY A 198 -6.39 -1.94 16.68
CA GLY A 198 -5.61 -2.47 17.80
C GLY A 198 -6.46 -2.57 19.07
N LYS A 199 -5.83 -2.76 20.24
CA LYS A 199 -6.53 -2.83 21.52
C LYS A 199 -7.19 -1.49 21.84
N GLY A 200 -8.53 -1.46 21.80
CA GLY A 200 -9.37 -0.30 22.14
C GLY A 200 -9.42 0.84 21.11
N TYR A 201 -8.46 0.95 20.20
CA TYR A 201 -8.38 2.03 19.21
C TYR A 201 -8.12 1.52 17.80
N ALA A 202 -8.75 2.16 16.83
CA ALA A 202 -8.47 2.00 15.41
C ALA A 202 -7.66 3.20 14.90
N LYS A 203 -6.69 2.93 14.01
CA LYS A 203 -6.11 3.97 13.18
C LYS A 203 -6.97 4.13 11.94
N VAL A 204 -7.40 5.36 11.70
CA VAL A 204 -8.36 5.67 10.64
C VAL A 204 -7.91 6.86 9.81
N GLU A 205 -8.58 7.05 8.68
CA GLU A 205 -8.50 8.23 7.84
C GLU A 205 -9.92 8.71 7.48
N TYR A 206 -10.11 10.02 7.48
CA TYR A 206 -11.32 10.69 7.03
C TYR A 206 -10.96 12.05 6.42
N ASN A 207 -11.30 12.24 5.14
CA ASN A 207 -11.06 13.48 4.38
C ASN A 207 -9.62 14.01 4.54
N GLY A 208 -8.64 13.13 4.39
CA GLY A 208 -7.21 13.42 4.52
C GLY A 208 -6.68 13.45 5.96
N VAL A 209 -7.55 13.44 6.98
CA VAL A 209 -7.15 13.45 8.38
C VAL A 209 -6.88 12.04 8.87
N VAL A 210 -5.63 11.75 9.19
CA VAL A 210 -5.20 10.45 9.73
C VAL A 210 -4.97 10.53 11.23
N GLY A 211 -5.61 9.64 11.98
CA GLY A 211 -5.47 9.60 13.43
C GLY A 211 -6.08 8.36 14.05
N TYR A 212 -6.51 8.48 15.30
CA TYR A 212 -7.00 7.37 16.10
C TYR A 212 -8.40 7.64 16.62
N MET A 213 -9.26 6.63 16.55
CA MET A 213 -10.62 6.65 17.12
C MET A 213 -10.81 5.42 18.03
N LYS A 214 -11.72 5.50 18.99
CA LYS A 214 -12.07 4.34 19.84
C LYS A 214 -12.75 3.27 18.98
N ALA A 215 -12.18 2.07 18.95
CA ALA A 215 -12.59 1.01 18.03
C ALA A 215 -14.01 0.49 18.30
N LYS A 216 -14.47 0.51 19.56
CA LYS A 216 -15.81 0.04 19.95
C LYS A 216 -16.97 0.84 19.34
N TYR A 217 -16.69 1.99 18.74
CA TYR A 217 -17.67 2.85 18.08
C TYR A 217 -17.54 2.82 16.55
N LEU A 218 -16.89 1.78 16.01
CA LEU A 218 -16.77 1.54 14.57
C LEU A 218 -17.41 0.20 14.19
N LEU A 219 -18.49 0.25 13.42
CA LEU A 219 -19.23 -0.91 12.91
C LEU A 219 -18.81 -1.24 11.49
#